data_AF-A0A6A6SKS6-F1
#
_entry.id   AF-A0A6A6SKS6-F1
#
_cell.length_a   1.000
_cell.length_b   1.000
_cell.length_c   1.000
_cell.angle_alpha   90.00
_cell.angle_beta   90.00
_cell.angle_gamma   90.00
#
_symmetry.space_group_name_H-M   'P 1'
#
loop_
_entity.id
_entity.type
_entity.pdbx_description
1 polymer ?
#
loop_
_entity_poly.entity_id
_entity_poly.type
_entity_poly.pdbx_seq_one_letter_code
_entity_poly.pdbx_strand_id
1 'polypeptide(L)'
;MRSKPSSAMRLLLCSSVVLTASAGVIRAPPTLEDCQLEIQDKMANDPNRVNTAGTAGIGAEFETPEIYLETTCSAEDTNAAKYKGKLNAEYIIDGNNVKVGSTDDATNGAKVAAAMAKDLVDWKPWTGDEAARNVDIEDNKCNPWRIMTPKNTDPEKVTFQAQITTGMPLEALYSLMKENKEDGDSRNVLDGYDRFDAGYLNLVTKGHFRSSPGGISQEKATDDVLAFCTLVLSYAKVARENSGGSPKIFTAFMPRTNFNKLLSQVSAKLPAKGDDLWALFNVLACYESGGDSIDENFCEGTVDSPQPTDNEFGDLTFSQGDASCNIRDWIHGLDPESQDQDALSKYDEVNDGSIGGLGTKEENMFNSQRSVPLFEFRDLEYVLTDGMEDFMGRVDKAIQGLHNNFANAPGKKVRRGVCGNAEPDPAPEPTGPTKQLAVVASFVVGAPTLDWLFLEADLGQGVGCREDFLPPFDTVPWDLSGNGAEDGSTFPGGTRDLDLTIDGQKCQYKNDGDNPGALWCGERGINCMDDPADKDPNDSNSDKGNYQCGEYTRQPVFVCPY
;
A
#
# COMPACT_ATOMS: atom_id res chain seq x y z
N MET A 1 46.02 -19.21 -39.23
CA MET A 1 46.26 -17.81 -39.61
C MET A 1 45.39 -17.45 -40.82
N ARG A 2 44.69 -16.31 -40.71
CA ARG A 2 43.95 -15.53 -41.73
C ARG A 2 42.61 -16.10 -42.19
N SER A 3 41.45 -15.71 -41.62
CA SER A 3 40.82 -14.37 -41.52
C SER A 3 40.45 -13.76 -42.87
N LYS A 4 39.15 -13.50 -43.09
CA LYS A 4 38.58 -12.41 -43.90
C LYS A 4 37.02 -12.43 -43.79
N PRO A 5 36.30 -11.33 -44.08
CA PRO A 5 35.83 -10.40 -43.03
C PRO A 5 34.33 -10.02 -43.11
N SER A 6 33.86 -9.36 -42.05
CA SER A 6 32.94 -8.20 -41.98
C SER A 6 31.94 -7.95 -43.13
N SER A 7 30.65 -7.86 -42.77
CA SER A 7 29.75 -6.82 -43.29
C SER A 7 29.02 -6.13 -42.14
N ALA A 8 29.44 -4.90 -41.87
CA ALA A 8 28.66 -3.90 -41.16
C ALA A 8 27.62 -3.31 -42.12
N MET A 9 26.41 -3.04 -41.63
CA MET A 9 25.61 -1.94 -42.16
C MET A 9 24.86 -1.27 -41.00
N ARG A 10 25.33 -0.06 -40.67
CA ARG A 10 24.62 0.92 -39.85
C ARG A 10 23.68 1.71 -40.75
N LEU A 11 22.48 1.98 -40.29
CA LEU A 11 21.79 3.25 -40.53
C LEU A 11 21.23 3.72 -39.18
N LEU A 12 21.36 5.02 -38.93
CA LEU A 12 21.18 5.72 -37.65
C LEU A 12 20.40 7.01 -37.93
N LEU A 13 19.87 7.61 -36.85
CA LEU A 13 19.32 8.98 -36.67
C LEU A 13 17.78 9.06 -36.73
N CYS A 14 17.05 9.69 -35.79
CA CYS A 14 17.38 10.69 -34.75
C CYS A 14 16.21 10.76 -33.71
N SER A 15 16.43 10.72 -32.38
CA SER A 15 16.63 11.86 -31.41
C SER A 15 15.35 12.12 -30.55
N SER A 16 15.31 12.37 -29.22
CA SER A 16 16.25 12.51 -28.06
C SER A 16 15.36 12.66 -26.78
N VAL A 17 15.73 12.32 -25.52
CA VAL A 17 16.56 13.03 -24.49
C VAL A 17 16.78 12.06 -23.27
N VAL A 18 17.97 11.49 -22.96
CA VAL A 18 19.04 11.77 -21.93
C VAL A 18 18.61 11.87 -20.44
N LEU A 19 19.03 10.96 -19.53
CA LEU A 19 20.21 11.06 -18.62
C LEU A 19 20.63 9.73 -17.89
N THR A 20 21.94 9.39 -17.98
CA THR A 20 22.94 8.73 -17.05
C THR A 20 22.48 7.90 -15.82
N ALA A 21 23.05 6.73 -15.44
CA ALA A 21 24.46 6.29 -15.44
C ALA A 21 24.68 4.75 -15.24
N SER A 22 25.84 4.26 -15.74
CA SER A 22 26.72 3.10 -15.38
C SER A 22 26.21 1.65 -15.19
N ALA A 23 26.90 0.73 -15.89
CA ALA A 23 26.61 -0.67 -16.16
C ALA A 23 26.96 -1.72 -15.08
N GLY A 24 26.21 -2.85 -15.11
CA GLY A 24 26.51 -4.13 -14.45
C GLY A 24 25.87 -5.42 -15.04
N VAL A 25 25.24 -5.35 -16.23
CA VAL A 25 24.67 -6.43 -17.10
C VAL A 25 24.90 -7.92 -16.74
N ILE A 26 23.80 -8.65 -16.46
CA ILE A 26 23.64 -10.08 -16.82
C ILE A 26 22.87 -10.14 -18.16
N ARG A 27 23.40 -10.85 -19.17
CA ARG A 27 22.76 -11.05 -20.49
C ARG A 27 22.32 -12.49 -20.70
N ALA A 28 21.01 -12.71 -20.78
CA ALA A 28 20.39 -13.68 -21.68
C ALA A 28 19.81 -12.92 -22.91
N PRO A 29 19.65 -13.53 -24.10
CA PRO A 29 19.20 -12.82 -25.31
C PRO A 29 17.72 -12.37 -25.19
N PRO A 30 17.30 -11.34 -25.97
CA PRO A 30 16.36 -10.32 -25.50
C PRO A 30 14.88 -10.71 -25.65
N THR A 31 14.08 -10.38 -24.64
CA THR A 31 12.84 -9.55 -24.74
C THR A 31 12.28 -9.24 -23.34
N LEU A 32 12.71 -8.12 -22.76
CA LEU A 32 11.92 -7.10 -22.04
C LEU A 32 12.95 -6.11 -21.47
N GLU A 33 13.14 -4.97 -22.15
CA GLU A 33 13.88 -3.85 -21.55
C GLU A 33 12.96 -3.23 -20.51
N ASP A 34 13.20 -3.54 -19.23
CA ASP A 34 12.99 -2.66 -18.03
C ASP A 34 12.75 -3.41 -16.70
N CYS A 35 12.84 -4.74 -16.64
CA CYS A 35 12.99 -5.44 -15.35
C CYS A 35 14.47 -5.52 -14.96
N GLN A 36 14.97 -4.53 -14.21
CA GLN A 36 16.27 -4.66 -13.55
C GLN A 36 16.14 -5.60 -12.35
N LEU A 37 16.71 -6.80 -12.47
CA LEU A 37 17.05 -7.64 -11.32
C LEU A 37 18.29 -7.03 -10.63
N GLU A 38 18.08 -6.06 -9.73
CA GLU A 38 19.14 -5.63 -8.81
C GLU A 38 19.23 -6.66 -7.66
N ILE A 39 20.32 -7.42 -7.61
CA ILE A 39 20.65 -8.25 -6.44
C ILE A 39 21.83 -7.57 -5.73
N GLN A 40 21.54 -6.52 -4.94
CA GLN A 40 22.59 -5.71 -4.30
C GLN A 40 23.25 -6.40 -3.09
N ASP A 41 24.49 -5.97 -2.79
CA ASP A 41 25.45 -6.47 -1.78
C ASP A 41 24.99 -6.35 -0.30
N LYS A 42 23.78 -5.82 -0.09
CA LYS A 42 22.95 -6.18 1.06
C LYS A 42 21.77 -6.91 0.45
N MET A 43 21.58 -8.18 0.78
CA MET A 43 20.28 -8.84 0.63
C MET A 43 19.28 -8.19 1.58
N ALA A 44 19.05 -6.89 1.39
CA ALA A 44 18.03 -6.13 2.03
C ALA A 44 16.74 -6.66 1.41
N ASN A 45 16.11 -7.59 2.14
CA ASN A 45 14.70 -7.93 2.01
C ASN A 45 13.88 -6.65 2.13
N ASP A 46 13.87 -5.85 1.07
CA ASP A 46 13.28 -4.53 1.12
C ASP A 46 12.26 -4.32 -0.01
N PRO A 47 11.15 -5.10 -0.04
CA PRO A 47 9.89 -4.58 -0.59
C PRO A 47 9.42 -3.31 0.15
N ASN A 48 10.19 -2.87 1.16
CA ASN A 48 9.91 -1.78 2.08
C ASN A 48 10.42 -0.42 1.58
N ARG A 49 10.84 -0.30 0.32
CA ARG A 49 11.11 1.04 -0.19
C ARG A 49 9.79 1.80 -0.34
N VAL A 50 9.75 2.95 0.31
CA VAL A 50 8.56 3.82 0.35
C VAL A 50 8.51 4.64 -0.90
N ASN A 51 7.35 4.63 -1.52
CA ASN A 51 7.10 5.43 -2.68
C ASN A 51 7.43 6.90 -2.43
N THR A 52 8.41 7.42 -3.17
CA THR A 52 8.82 8.82 -3.06
C THR A 52 7.73 9.80 -3.50
N ALA A 53 6.76 9.35 -4.32
CA ALA A 53 5.62 10.16 -4.72
C ALA A 53 4.52 10.25 -3.62
N GLY A 54 4.65 9.47 -2.54
CA GLY A 54 3.66 9.41 -1.47
C GLY A 54 2.31 8.83 -1.87
N THR A 55 2.16 8.29 -3.09
CA THR A 55 0.94 7.58 -3.52
C THR A 55 0.93 6.14 -2.98
N ALA A 56 -0.24 5.49 -2.99
CA ALA A 56 -0.37 4.12 -2.50
C ALA A 56 0.49 3.14 -3.34
N GLY A 57 1.53 2.58 -2.73
CA GLY A 57 2.39 1.55 -3.32
C GLY A 57 1.95 0.14 -2.95
N ILE A 58 2.41 -0.84 -3.74
CA ILE A 58 2.32 -2.27 -3.39
C ILE A 58 3.71 -2.88 -3.57
N GLY A 59 4.42 -3.09 -2.46
CA GLY A 59 5.59 -3.97 -2.43
C GLY A 59 5.15 -5.42 -2.22
N ALA A 60 5.85 -6.36 -2.85
CA ALA A 60 5.60 -7.79 -2.63
C ALA A 60 6.92 -8.56 -2.58
N GLU A 61 6.96 -9.60 -1.77
CA GLU A 61 8.04 -10.59 -1.72
C GLU A 61 7.43 -11.98 -1.89
N PHE A 62 7.99 -12.77 -2.79
CA PHE A 62 7.65 -14.16 -3.01
C PHE A 62 8.89 -15.00 -2.68
N GLU A 63 8.93 -15.57 -1.47
CA GLU A 63 10.02 -16.44 -1.02
C GLU A 63 9.66 -17.91 -1.29
N THR A 64 10.56 -18.70 -1.87
CA THR A 64 10.32 -20.14 -2.03
C THR A 64 11.30 -20.98 -1.20
N PRO A 65 10.81 -21.95 -0.41
CA PRO A 65 11.67 -22.92 0.25
C PRO A 65 12.17 -24.02 -0.72
N GLU A 66 11.62 -24.09 -1.94
CA GLU A 66 11.95 -25.15 -2.90
C GLU A 66 13.24 -24.86 -3.68
N ILE A 67 13.59 -23.58 -3.82
CA ILE A 67 14.79 -23.13 -4.52
C ILE A 67 15.66 -22.37 -3.52
N TYR A 68 16.89 -22.84 -3.32
CA TYR A 68 17.86 -22.16 -2.47
C TYR A 68 19.24 -22.08 -3.15
N LEU A 69 20.01 -21.05 -2.79
CA LEU A 69 21.37 -20.80 -3.26
C LEU A 69 22.34 -21.28 -2.19
N GLU A 70 23.38 -22.02 -2.60
CA GLU A 70 24.46 -22.49 -1.75
C GLU A 70 25.81 -21.94 -2.18
N THR A 71 26.65 -21.53 -1.23
CA THR A 71 28.05 -21.17 -1.50
C THR A 71 28.99 -21.90 -0.53
N THR A 72 30.26 -22.01 -0.94
CA THR A 72 31.35 -22.57 -0.12
C THR A 72 32.13 -21.50 0.65
N CYS A 73 31.70 -20.25 0.57
CA CYS A 73 32.27 -19.11 1.27
C CYS A 73 32.23 -19.27 2.80
N SER A 74 33.09 -18.52 3.51
CA SER A 74 33.14 -18.55 4.96
C SER A 74 31.86 -17.93 5.57
N ALA A 75 31.51 -18.33 6.79
CA ALA A 75 30.38 -17.74 7.49
C ALA A 75 30.51 -16.21 7.60
N GLU A 76 31.72 -15.70 7.81
CA GLU A 76 32.02 -14.26 7.90
C GLU A 76 31.73 -13.53 6.58
N ASP A 77 32.07 -14.15 5.45
CA ASP A 77 31.79 -13.61 4.11
C ASP A 77 30.30 -13.78 3.71
N THR A 78 29.61 -14.80 4.25
CA THR A 78 28.17 -15.04 4.01
C THR A 78 27.25 -14.36 5.04
N ASN A 79 27.75 -13.81 6.14
CA ASN A 79 26.91 -13.17 7.16
C ASN A 79 26.32 -11.83 6.66
N ALA A 80 26.86 -11.26 5.57
CA ALA A 80 26.19 -10.23 4.79
C ALA A 80 24.97 -10.75 4.00
N ALA A 81 24.86 -12.07 3.82
CA ALA A 81 23.95 -12.77 2.93
C ALA A 81 23.25 -13.94 3.64
N LYS A 82 22.74 -13.74 4.87
CA LYS A 82 21.88 -14.64 5.69
C LYS A 82 22.26 -16.15 5.69
N TYR A 83 22.64 -16.67 6.85
CA TYR A 83 22.81 -18.11 7.19
C TYR A 83 23.87 -18.93 6.41
N LYS A 84 25.04 -19.17 7.02
CA LYS A 84 25.99 -20.29 6.73
C LYS A 84 26.09 -20.74 5.25
N GLY A 85 26.07 -19.79 4.30
CA GLY A 85 26.11 -20.05 2.86
C GLY A 85 24.87 -20.74 2.26
N LYS A 86 23.68 -20.59 2.83
CA LYS A 86 22.38 -21.05 2.28
C LYS A 86 21.36 -19.92 2.30
N LEU A 87 20.75 -19.65 1.15
CA LEU A 87 19.75 -18.59 0.96
C LEU A 87 18.53 -19.12 0.23
N ASN A 88 17.33 -18.81 0.70
CA ASN A 88 16.14 -19.06 -0.11
C ASN A 88 16.11 -18.09 -1.28
N ALA A 89 15.58 -18.55 -2.42
CA ALA A 89 15.35 -17.67 -3.56
C ALA A 89 14.09 -16.84 -3.30
N GLU A 90 14.19 -15.55 -3.62
CA GLU A 90 13.11 -14.58 -3.44
C GLU A 90 12.91 -13.78 -4.71
N TYR A 91 11.66 -13.41 -4.94
CA TYR A 91 11.20 -12.56 -6.01
C TYR A 91 10.58 -11.30 -5.39
N ILE A 92 11.11 -10.12 -5.69
CA ILE A 92 10.70 -8.87 -5.02
C ILE A 92 10.08 -7.91 -6.05
N ILE A 93 8.90 -7.40 -5.74
CA ILE A 93 8.21 -6.31 -6.43
C ILE A 93 8.49 -5.01 -5.70
N ASP A 94 9.07 -4.03 -6.41
CA ASP A 94 9.38 -2.71 -5.85
C ASP A 94 8.11 -1.83 -5.74
N GLY A 95 7.64 -1.63 -4.50
CA GLY A 95 6.51 -0.76 -4.17
C GLY A 95 6.70 0.71 -4.53
N ASN A 96 7.92 1.17 -4.80
CA ASN A 96 8.16 2.51 -5.34
C ASN A 96 7.62 2.68 -6.75
N ASN A 97 7.58 1.60 -7.53
CA ASN A 97 7.19 1.65 -8.93
C ASN A 97 5.78 1.10 -9.09
N VAL A 98 5.45 0.01 -8.38
CA VAL A 98 4.12 -0.59 -8.43
C VAL A 98 3.13 0.16 -7.57
N LYS A 99 1.95 0.46 -8.13
CA LYS A 99 0.93 1.30 -7.51
C LYS A 99 -0.40 0.58 -7.40
N VAL A 100 -1.08 0.84 -6.28
CA VAL A 100 -2.45 0.36 -6.06
C VAL A 100 -3.36 0.92 -7.14
N GLY A 101 -4.12 0.05 -7.80
CA GLY A 101 -5.11 0.40 -8.82
C GLY A 101 -4.55 0.91 -10.14
N SER A 102 -3.23 0.81 -10.38
CA SER A 102 -2.65 1.20 -11.65
C SER A 102 -3.05 0.25 -12.78
N THR A 103 -3.40 0.79 -13.94
CA THR A 103 -3.71 0.02 -15.16
C THR A 103 -2.49 -0.21 -16.05
N ASP A 104 -1.45 0.61 -15.88
CA ASP A 104 -0.22 0.57 -16.68
C ASP A 104 0.60 -0.68 -16.38
N ASP A 105 1.08 -1.36 -17.44
CA ASP A 105 1.76 -2.66 -17.34
C ASP A 105 2.95 -2.65 -16.39
N ALA A 106 3.77 -1.59 -16.44
CA ALA A 106 5.00 -1.45 -15.66
C ALA A 106 4.75 -1.19 -14.17
N THR A 107 3.53 -0.77 -13.80
CA THR A 107 3.21 -0.34 -12.42
C THR A 107 2.00 -1.09 -11.84
N ASN A 108 1.39 -1.99 -12.61
CA ASN A 108 0.34 -2.89 -12.16
C ASN A 108 0.93 -4.16 -11.54
N GLY A 109 0.65 -4.39 -10.26
CA GLY A 109 1.25 -5.50 -9.50
C GLY A 109 0.95 -6.89 -10.07
N ALA A 110 -0.23 -7.11 -10.66
CA ALA A 110 -0.60 -8.39 -11.27
C ALA A 110 0.23 -8.66 -12.53
N LYS A 111 0.37 -7.66 -13.40
CA LYS A 111 1.16 -7.77 -14.64
C LYS A 111 2.65 -7.94 -14.35
N VAL A 112 3.18 -7.26 -13.33
CA VAL A 112 4.57 -7.46 -12.86
C VAL A 112 4.75 -8.89 -12.34
N ALA A 113 3.83 -9.40 -11.53
CA ALA A 113 3.88 -10.76 -11.03
C ALA A 113 3.77 -11.82 -12.15
N ALA A 114 2.95 -11.58 -13.17
CA ALA A 114 2.87 -12.42 -14.36
C ALA A 114 4.22 -12.48 -15.11
N ALA A 115 4.91 -11.34 -15.23
CA ALA A 115 6.23 -11.27 -15.85
C ALA A 115 7.29 -12.04 -15.03
N MET A 116 7.24 -11.98 -13.70
CA MET A 116 8.14 -12.73 -12.81
C MET A 116 7.89 -14.25 -12.88
N ALA A 117 6.62 -14.66 -12.86
CA ALA A 117 6.23 -16.05 -13.06
C ALA A 117 6.74 -16.59 -14.39
N LYS A 118 6.58 -15.80 -15.46
CA LYS A 118 7.10 -16.11 -16.79
C LYS A 118 8.63 -16.21 -16.80
N ASP A 119 9.34 -15.30 -16.13
CA ASP A 119 10.80 -15.31 -16.04
C ASP A 119 11.31 -16.62 -15.41
N LEU A 120 10.73 -17.04 -14.29
CA LEU A 120 11.08 -18.33 -13.67
C LEU A 120 10.83 -19.52 -14.61
N VAL A 121 9.67 -19.51 -15.28
CA VAL A 121 9.29 -20.56 -16.23
C VAL A 121 10.20 -20.56 -17.45
N ASP A 122 10.72 -19.44 -17.91
CA ASP A 122 11.64 -19.41 -19.05
C ASP A 122 13.07 -19.77 -18.63
N TRP A 123 13.51 -19.31 -17.45
CA TRP A 123 14.87 -19.50 -16.94
C TRP A 123 15.15 -20.96 -16.55
N LYS A 124 14.24 -21.62 -15.81
CA LYS A 124 14.35 -23.01 -15.33
C LYS A 124 15.78 -23.40 -14.88
N PRO A 125 16.40 -22.68 -13.93
CA PRO A 125 17.84 -22.77 -13.66
C PRO A 125 18.35 -24.16 -13.31
N TRP A 126 17.47 -25.05 -12.89
CA TRP A 126 17.81 -26.41 -12.50
C TRP A 126 17.83 -27.45 -13.62
N THR A 127 17.33 -27.09 -14.80
CA THR A 127 17.22 -28.02 -15.93
C THR A 127 18.51 -28.12 -16.76
N GLY A 128 19.46 -27.20 -16.56
CA GLY A 128 20.76 -27.21 -17.21
C GLY A 128 21.78 -28.18 -16.59
N ASP A 129 22.97 -28.25 -17.21
CA ASP A 129 24.10 -28.99 -16.66
C ASP A 129 24.61 -28.37 -15.34
N GLU A 130 25.58 -29.00 -14.67
CA GLU A 130 26.09 -28.46 -13.40
C GLU A 130 26.65 -27.04 -13.52
N ALA A 131 27.16 -26.64 -14.70
CA ALA A 131 27.65 -25.29 -14.92
C ALA A 131 26.50 -24.27 -14.93
N ALA A 132 25.37 -24.60 -15.57
CA ALA A 132 24.17 -23.76 -15.63
C ALA A 132 23.50 -23.52 -14.26
N ARG A 133 23.85 -24.31 -13.23
CA ARG A 133 23.35 -24.13 -11.86
C ARG A 133 24.18 -23.15 -11.04
N ASN A 134 25.25 -22.59 -11.59
CA ASN A 134 26.04 -21.59 -10.90
C ASN A 134 25.63 -20.19 -11.38
N VAL A 135 25.33 -19.30 -10.45
CA VAL A 135 24.99 -17.90 -10.69
C VAL A 135 25.93 -16.98 -9.92
N ASP A 136 26.23 -15.84 -10.53
CA ASP A 136 26.94 -14.77 -9.86
C ASP A 136 25.90 -13.77 -9.34
N ILE A 137 25.90 -13.51 -8.04
CA ILE A 137 25.13 -12.46 -7.40
C ILE A 137 25.89 -11.16 -7.56
N GLU A 138 25.21 -10.09 -8.01
CA GLU A 138 25.85 -8.79 -8.23
C GLU A 138 26.51 -8.27 -6.95
N ASP A 139 27.70 -7.67 -7.11
CA ASP A 139 28.56 -7.16 -6.03
C ASP A 139 28.96 -8.15 -4.92
N ASN A 140 28.58 -9.43 -5.04
CA ASN A 140 28.82 -10.42 -4.02
C ASN A 140 30.22 -11.04 -4.12
N LYS A 141 30.99 -11.00 -3.03
CA LYS A 141 32.35 -11.58 -2.97
C LYS A 141 32.38 -13.11 -2.96
N CYS A 142 31.23 -13.76 -2.77
CA CYS A 142 31.08 -15.21 -2.61
C CYS A 142 30.59 -15.93 -3.86
N ASN A 143 30.75 -15.29 -5.02
CA ASN A 143 30.46 -15.90 -6.31
C ASN A 143 31.46 -17.01 -6.68
N PRO A 144 30.99 -18.09 -7.34
CA PRO A 144 29.61 -18.32 -7.75
C PRO A 144 28.77 -18.97 -6.64
N TRP A 145 27.46 -18.74 -6.70
CA TRP A 145 26.44 -19.44 -5.91
C TRP A 145 25.80 -20.57 -6.71
N ARG A 146 25.57 -21.70 -6.05
CA ARG A 146 24.95 -22.89 -6.64
C ARG A 146 23.46 -22.91 -6.35
N ILE A 147 22.63 -22.98 -7.39
CA ILE A 147 21.19 -23.17 -7.29
C ILE A 147 20.89 -24.64 -6.94
N MET A 148 20.10 -24.81 -5.90
CA MET A 148 19.66 -26.07 -5.35
C MET A 148 18.15 -26.14 -5.37
N THR A 149 17.60 -27.23 -5.92
CA THR A 149 16.16 -27.48 -6.03
C THR A 149 15.91 -28.97 -6.25
N PRO A 150 14.72 -29.51 -5.93
CA PRO A 150 14.34 -30.87 -6.31
C PRO A 150 14.50 -31.12 -7.82
N LYS A 151 14.93 -32.35 -8.19
CA LYS A 151 15.29 -32.68 -9.59
C LYS A 151 14.11 -32.66 -10.58
N ASN A 152 12.88 -32.76 -10.08
CA ASN A 152 11.66 -32.86 -10.90
C ASN A 152 10.70 -31.69 -10.64
N THR A 153 11.23 -30.54 -10.20
CA THR A 153 10.42 -29.35 -9.97
C THR A 153 9.85 -28.86 -11.30
N ASP A 154 8.53 -28.81 -11.38
CA ASP A 154 7.79 -28.12 -12.43
C ASP A 154 7.84 -26.62 -12.14
N PRO A 155 8.44 -25.78 -13.01
CA PRO A 155 8.56 -24.35 -12.75
C PRO A 155 7.21 -23.65 -12.56
N GLU A 156 6.12 -24.17 -13.14
CA GLU A 156 4.78 -23.60 -12.98
C GLU A 156 4.18 -23.91 -11.60
N LYS A 157 4.75 -24.87 -10.88
CA LYS A 157 4.25 -25.40 -9.60
C LYS A 157 5.20 -25.18 -8.44
N VAL A 158 6.19 -24.31 -8.60
CA VAL A 158 7.03 -23.87 -7.47
C VAL A 158 6.14 -23.10 -6.51
N THR A 159 6.20 -23.47 -5.24
CA THR A 159 5.43 -22.85 -4.18
C THR A 159 6.19 -21.67 -3.60
N PHE A 160 5.51 -20.53 -3.44
CA PHE A 160 6.02 -19.31 -2.84
C PHE A 160 5.19 -18.91 -1.64
N GLN A 161 5.85 -18.45 -0.59
CA GLN A 161 5.24 -17.74 0.52
C GLN A 161 5.25 -16.24 0.19
N ALA A 162 4.07 -15.66 0.05
CA ALA A 162 3.93 -14.25 -0.27
C ALA A 162 3.96 -13.37 0.99
N GLN A 163 4.56 -12.19 0.88
CA GLN A 163 4.50 -11.10 1.84
C GLN A 163 4.18 -9.81 1.08
N ILE A 164 3.30 -8.96 1.62
CA ILE A 164 2.85 -7.73 0.96
C ILE A 164 3.15 -6.52 1.84
N THR A 165 3.84 -5.51 1.31
CA THR A 165 4.06 -4.23 2.00
C THR A 165 3.21 -3.13 1.36
N THR A 166 2.36 -2.46 2.15
CA THR A 166 1.55 -1.33 1.67
C THR A 166 1.11 -0.41 2.82
N GLY A 167 0.64 0.80 2.47
CA GLY A 167 0.00 1.70 3.41
C GLY A 167 -1.34 1.13 3.89
N MET A 168 -1.61 1.18 5.19
CA MET A 168 -2.88 0.71 5.75
C MET A 168 -3.34 1.61 6.91
N PRO A 169 -4.55 2.19 6.87
CA PRO A 169 -5.09 2.86 8.04
C PRO A 169 -5.32 1.87 9.18
N LEU A 170 -5.13 2.31 10.43
CA LEU A 170 -5.26 1.45 11.61
C LEU A 170 -6.66 0.81 11.74
N GLU A 171 -7.72 1.48 11.29
CA GLU A 171 -9.08 0.93 11.31
C GLU A 171 -9.22 -0.28 10.37
N ALA A 172 -8.63 -0.20 9.18
CA ALA A 172 -8.62 -1.31 8.24
C ALA A 172 -7.77 -2.46 8.76
N LEU A 173 -6.60 -2.14 9.33
CA LEU A 173 -5.74 -3.12 9.99
C LEU A 173 -6.48 -3.87 11.11
N TYR A 174 -7.26 -3.16 11.94
CA TYR A 174 -8.07 -3.79 12.98
C TYR A 174 -9.15 -4.72 12.41
N SER A 175 -9.74 -4.38 11.25
CA SER A 175 -10.66 -5.30 10.54
C SER A 175 -9.96 -6.60 10.21
N LEU A 176 -8.77 -6.52 9.59
CA LEU A 176 -7.97 -7.70 9.24
C LEU A 176 -7.57 -8.51 10.47
N MET A 177 -7.22 -7.86 11.59
CA MET A 177 -6.89 -8.56 12.84
C MET A 177 -8.07 -9.33 13.44
N LYS A 178 -9.30 -8.80 13.31
CA LYS A 178 -10.51 -9.53 13.72
C LYS A 178 -10.75 -10.73 12.82
N GLU A 179 -10.66 -10.53 11.50
CA GLU A 179 -10.84 -11.61 10.50
C GLU A 179 -9.82 -12.74 10.72
N ASN A 180 -8.55 -12.39 10.92
CA ASN A 180 -7.49 -13.33 11.27
C ASN A 180 -7.81 -14.15 12.53
N LYS A 181 -8.45 -13.54 13.54
CA LYS A 181 -8.80 -14.22 14.80
C LYS A 181 -10.05 -15.10 14.69
N GLU A 182 -11.01 -14.73 13.84
CA GLU A 182 -12.28 -15.44 13.70
C GLU A 182 -12.18 -16.71 12.85
N ASP A 183 -11.12 -16.86 12.04
CA ASP A 183 -10.84 -18.02 11.16
C ASP A 183 -12.06 -18.50 10.35
N GLY A 184 -12.67 -17.58 9.59
CA GLY A 184 -13.83 -17.86 8.75
C GLY A 184 -13.47 -18.36 7.34
N ASP A 185 -14.46 -18.92 6.61
CA ASP A 185 -14.29 -19.43 5.23
C ASP A 185 -13.99 -18.33 4.17
N SER A 186 -14.20 -17.06 4.52
CA SER A 186 -14.07 -15.90 3.63
C SER A 186 -13.01 -14.95 4.17
N ARG A 187 -11.75 -15.35 4.00
CA ARG A 187 -10.58 -14.61 4.50
C ARG A 187 -10.15 -13.52 3.52
N ASN A 188 -9.72 -12.38 4.07
CA ASN A 188 -9.07 -11.37 3.26
C ASN A 188 -7.67 -11.86 2.87
N VAL A 189 -7.25 -11.61 1.64
CA VAL A 189 -5.91 -12.03 1.14
C VAL A 189 -4.74 -11.45 1.95
N LEU A 190 -4.98 -10.39 2.74
CA LEU A 190 -3.99 -9.74 3.61
C LEU A 190 -4.08 -10.12 5.09
N ASP A 191 -5.00 -11.00 5.50
CA ASP A 191 -5.19 -11.29 6.93
C ASP A 191 -4.14 -12.26 7.52
N GLY A 192 -3.41 -12.98 6.66
CA GLY A 192 -2.30 -13.90 6.99
C GLY A 192 -2.67 -15.04 7.92
N TYR A 193 -1.90 -16.11 7.99
CA TYR A 193 -2.15 -17.23 8.91
C TYR A 193 -1.41 -17.02 10.24
N ASP A 194 -2.02 -17.43 11.35
CA ASP A 194 -1.26 -17.59 12.60
C ASP A 194 -0.38 -18.83 12.45
N ARG A 195 0.88 -18.62 12.07
CA ARG A 195 1.85 -19.66 11.72
C ARG A 195 2.01 -20.75 12.79
N PHE A 196 1.68 -20.45 14.04
CA PHE A 196 1.91 -21.34 15.17
C PHE A 196 0.65 -21.86 15.85
N ASP A 197 -0.55 -21.50 15.36
CA ASP A 197 -1.83 -21.72 16.05
C ASP A 197 -1.79 -21.30 17.54
N ALA A 198 -0.86 -20.41 17.88
CA ALA A 198 -0.47 -20.13 19.26
C ALA A 198 -1.20 -18.91 19.83
N GLY A 199 -1.99 -18.22 19.00
CA GLY A 199 -2.81 -17.10 19.43
C GLY A 199 -1.97 -15.89 19.83
N TYR A 200 -0.78 -15.70 19.23
CA TYR A 200 0.12 -14.58 19.55
C TYR A 200 -0.48 -13.22 19.22
N LEU A 201 -1.45 -13.18 18.30
CA LEU A 201 -2.32 -12.02 18.12
C LEU A 201 -3.25 -11.87 19.34
N ASN A 202 -2.85 -10.96 20.23
CA ASN A 202 -3.59 -10.56 21.43
C ASN A 202 -4.61 -9.48 21.05
N LEU A 203 -5.73 -9.91 20.47
CA LEU A 203 -6.77 -9.01 19.96
C LEU A 203 -7.39 -8.19 21.09
N VAL A 204 -7.13 -6.89 21.09
CA VAL A 204 -7.70 -5.93 22.03
C VAL A 204 -9.07 -5.50 21.54
N THR A 205 -10.08 -5.77 22.35
CA THR A 205 -11.48 -5.41 22.10
C THR A 205 -11.94 -4.29 23.02
N LYS A 206 -13.15 -3.77 22.81
CA LYS A 206 -13.81 -2.87 23.76
C LYS A 206 -13.95 -3.46 25.16
N GLY A 207 -14.00 -4.80 25.29
CA GLY A 207 -14.05 -5.50 26.58
C GLY A 207 -12.85 -5.17 27.49
N HIS A 208 -11.68 -4.90 26.90
CA HIS A 208 -10.47 -4.53 27.66
C HIS A 208 -10.59 -3.15 28.34
N PHE A 209 -11.53 -2.31 27.88
CA PHE A 209 -11.72 -0.95 28.40
C PHE A 209 -12.84 -0.86 29.45
N ARG A 210 -13.35 -2.00 29.94
CA ARG A 210 -14.45 -2.03 30.92
C ARG A 210 -14.10 -1.41 32.27
N SER A 211 -12.86 -1.56 32.72
CA SER A 211 -12.32 -0.94 33.93
C SER A 211 -11.91 0.52 33.74
N SER A 212 -12.11 1.07 32.53
CA SER A 212 -11.66 2.39 32.11
C SER A 212 -10.15 2.61 32.30
N PRO A 213 -9.28 1.71 31.78
CA PRO A 213 -7.84 1.85 31.93
C PRO A 213 -7.36 3.17 31.31
N GLY A 214 -6.48 3.89 32.01
CA GLY A 214 -6.05 5.23 31.61
C GLY A 214 -7.19 6.26 31.50
N GLY A 215 -8.36 6.00 32.10
CA GLY A 215 -9.54 6.87 32.00
C GLY A 215 -10.30 6.77 30.67
N ILE A 216 -10.00 5.76 29.85
CA ILE A 216 -10.64 5.54 28.54
C ILE A 216 -11.79 4.57 28.68
N SER A 217 -13.02 5.02 28.39
CA SER A 217 -14.20 4.14 28.42
C SER A 217 -14.29 3.28 27.15
N GLN A 218 -15.10 2.21 27.21
CA GLN A 218 -15.34 1.31 26.08
C GLN A 218 -15.82 2.04 24.81
N GLU A 219 -16.63 3.09 24.98
CA GLU A 219 -17.19 3.87 23.88
C GLU A 219 -16.14 4.74 23.19
N LYS A 220 -15.07 5.10 23.91
CA LYS A 220 -13.96 5.90 23.40
C LYS A 220 -12.88 5.06 22.72
N ALA A 221 -12.87 3.75 22.93
CA ALA A 221 -11.99 2.80 22.26
C ALA A 221 -12.48 2.55 20.81
N THR A 222 -12.08 3.45 19.91
CA THR A 222 -12.35 3.35 18.47
C THR A 222 -11.45 2.31 17.80
N ASP A 223 -11.80 1.86 16.60
CA ASP A 223 -11.10 0.77 15.92
C ASP A 223 -9.60 1.04 15.69
N ASP A 224 -9.19 2.29 15.42
CA ASP A 224 -7.79 2.67 15.33
C ASP A 224 -7.04 2.55 16.66
N VAL A 225 -7.70 2.90 17.78
CA VAL A 225 -7.18 2.70 19.14
C VAL A 225 -7.03 1.21 19.42
N LEU A 226 -8.04 0.41 19.06
CA LEU A 226 -8.01 -1.04 19.25
C LEU A 226 -6.91 -1.71 18.42
N ALA A 227 -6.68 -1.27 17.17
CA ALA A 227 -5.56 -1.73 16.35
C ALA A 227 -4.20 -1.43 17.00
N PHE A 228 -3.98 -0.18 17.40
CA PHE A 228 -2.73 0.23 18.03
C PHE A 228 -2.47 -0.58 19.31
N CYS A 229 -3.47 -0.71 20.18
CA CYS A 229 -3.33 -1.49 21.40
C CYS A 229 -3.12 -2.99 21.13
N THR A 230 -3.76 -3.54 20.10
CA THR A 230 -3.57 -4.94 19.66
C THR A 230 -2.14 -5.18 19.22
N LEU A 231 -1.55 -4.28 18.42
CA LEU A 231 -0.15 -4.38 18.01
C LEU A 231 0.78 -4.37 19.22
N VAL A 232 0.69 -3.32 20.06
CA VAL A 232 1.58 -3.17 21.21
C VAL A 232 1.49 -4.37 22.15
N LEU A 233 0.28 -4.85 22.49
CA LEU A 233 0.14 -6.01 23.37
C LEU A 233 0.62 -7.30 22.74
N SER A 234 0.38 -7.53 21.43
CA SER A 234 0.83 -8.75 20.76
C SER A 234 2.35 -8.84 20.76
N TYR A 235 3.03 -7.74 20.42
CA TYR A 235 4.50 -7.68 20.49
C TYR A 235 5.02 -7.69 21.92
N ALA A 236 4.36 -7.06 22.89
CA ALA A 236 4.84 -7.04 24.26
C ALA A 236 4.74 -8.41 24.94
N LYS A 237 3.58 -9.07 24.82
CA LYS A 237 3.34 -10.36 25.49
C LYS A 237 4.20 -11.49 24.92
N VAL A 238 4.59 -11.44 23.64
CA VAL A 238 5.40 -12.50 23.05
C VAL A 238 6.82 -12.58 23.61
N ALA A 239 7.32 -11.50 24.23
CA ALA A 239 8.61 -11.50 24.93
C ALA A 239 8.68 -12.54 26.08
N ARG A 240 7.52 -12.96 26.59
CA ARG A 240 7.44 -14.03 27.60
C ARG A 240 7.76 -15.41 27.02
N GLU A 241 7.23 -15.71 25.83
CA GLU A 241 7.37 -17.02 25.18
C GLU A 241 8.66 -17.09 24.35
N ASN A 242 9.11 -15.96 23.81
CA ASN A 242 10.35 -15.88 23.05
C ASN A 242 11.10 -14.58 23.35
N SER A 243 12.04 -14.66 24.27
CA SER A 243 12.98 -13.58 24.56
C SER A 243 14.16 -13.53 23.61
N GLY A 244 14.36 -14.50 22.71
CA GLY A 244 15.64 -14.75 22.02
C GLY A 244 15.64 -14.64 20.50
N GLY A 245 14.70 -13.92 19.88
CA GLY A 245 14.65 -13.75 18.43
C GLY A 245 13.96 -12.45 17.99
N SER A 246 13.79 -12.27 16.68
CA SER A 246 12.97 -11.17 16.17
C SER A 246 11.50 -11.43 16.51
N PRO A 247 10.79 -10.45 17.10
CA PRO A 247 9.36 -10.55 17.42
C PRO A 247 8.48 -10.70 16.18
N LYS A 248 9.02 -10.44 14.98
CA LYS A 248 8.27 -10.43 13.73
C LYS A 248 7.66 -11.75 13.31
N ILE A 249 8.19 -12.87 13.81
CA ILE A 249 7.75 -14.20 13.38
C ILE A 249 6.37 -14.57 13.95
N PHE A 250 5.85 -13.77 14.89
CA PHE A 250 4.68 -14.11 15.70
C PHE A 250 3.39 -13.45 15.27
N THR A 251 3.42 -12.55 14.29
CA THR A 251 2.21 -11.93 13.78
C THR A 251 2.33 -11.68 12.29
N ALA A 252 1.22 -11.91 11.58
CA ALA A 252 1.07 -11.54 10.18
C ALA A 252 1.07 -10.02 9.98
N PHE A 253 0.81 -9.22 11.02
CA PHE A 253 0.68 -7.77 10.93
C PHE A 253 1.94 -7.07 11.43
N MET A 254 2.87 -6.80 10.51
CA MET A 254 4.16 -6.23 10.86
C MET A 254 4.24 -4.74 10.53
N PRO A 255 4.35 -3.85 11.53
CA PRO A 255 4.49 -2.42 11.27
C PRO A 255 5.90 -2.14 10.71
N ARG A 256 5.95 -1.62 9.48
CA ARG A 256 7.20 -1.13 8.86
C ARG A 256 7.48 0.31 9.26
N THR A 257 6.42 1.08 9.52
CA THR A 257 6.48 2.37 10.21
C THR A 257 6.70 2.16 11.72
N ASN A 258 7.49 3.00 12.38
CA ASN A 258 7.84 2.87 13.79
C ASN A 258 6.66 3.18 14.74
N PHE A 259 6.72 2.66 15.97
CA PHE A 259 5.60 2.75 16.92
C PHE A 259 5.34 4.17 17.42
N ASN A 260 6.36 5.05 17.45
CA ASN A 260 6.18 6.47 17.71
C ASN A 260 5.17 7.09 16.73
N LYS A 261 5.36 6.80 15.44
CA LYS A 261 4.51 7.33 14.39
C LYS A 261 3.13 6.67 14.37
N LEU A 262 3.03 5.37 14.67
CA LEU A 262 1.73 4.71 14.89
C LEU A 262 0.96 5.35 16.06
N LEU A 263 1.61 5.60 17.20
CA LEU A 263 0.99 6.27 18.35
C LEU A 263 0.50 7.68 17.97
N SER A 264 1.22 8.39 17.10
CA SER A 264 0.83 9.73 16.64
C SER A 264 -0.54 9.77 15.92
N GLN A 265 -0.96 8.66 15.32
CA GLN A 265 -2.26 8.50 14.65
C GLN A 265 -3.42 8.47 15.66
N VAL A 266 -3.17 7.96 16.87
CA VAL A 266 -4.19 7.76 17.92
C VAL A 266 -3.97 8.64 19.15
N SER A 267 -2.92 9.47 19.20
CA SER A 267 -2.53 10.22 20.40
C SER A 267 -3.53 11.27 20.89
N ALA A 268 -4.53 11.63 20.08
CA ALA A 268 -5.64 12.47 20.52
C ALA A 268 -6.69 11.70 21.36
N LYS A 269 -6.63 10.37 21.37
CA LYS A 269 -7.59 9.44 22.01
C LYS A 269 -6.96 8.63 23.14
N LEU A 270 -5.63 8.55 23.19
CA LEU A 270 -4.85 7.84 24.19
C LEU A 270 -3.99 8.81 25.02
N PRO A 271 -3.50 8.40 26.21
CA PRO A 271 -2.41 9.09 26.88
C PRO A 271 -1.24 9.29 25.93
N ALA A 272 -0.63 10.47 25.98
CA ALA A 272 0.35 10.85 24.98
C ALA A 272 1.67 10.06 25.10
N LYS A 273 2.16 9.79 26.32
CA LYS A 273 3.45 9.11 26.58
C LYS A 273 3.67 8.84 28.07
N GLY A 274 4.79 8.20 28.41
CA GLY A 274 5.31 8.08 29.78
C GLY A 274 4.45 7.20 30.69
N ASP A 275 4.40 7.56 31.97
CA ASP A 275 3.71 6.78 33.01
C ASP A 275 2.22 6.55 32.72
N ASP A 276 1.52 7.51 32.12
CA ASP A 276 0.09 7.36 31.80
C ASP A 276 -0.14 6.35 30.67
N LEU A 277 0.73 6.35 29.65
CA LEU A 277 0.66 5.36 28.56
C LEU A 277 1.04 3.97 29.06
N TRP A 278 2.09 3.89 29.88
CA TRP A 278 2.47 2.65 30.55
C TRP A 278 1.34 2.10 31.43
N ALA A 279 0.72 2.93 32.26
CA ALA A 279 -0.37 2.52 33.14
C ALA A 279 -1.58 1.96 32.36
N LEU A 280 -1.89 2.54 31.20
CA LEU A 280 -2.88 1.97 30.27
C LEU A 280 -2.49 0.53 29.88
N PHE A 281 -1.30 0.33 29.31
CA PHE A 281 -0.88 -0.98 28.83
C PHE A 281 -0.68 -2.01 29.93
N ASN A 282 -0.22 -1.61 31.11
CA ASN A 282 -0.09 -2.49 32.26
C ASN A 282 -1.44 -3.05 32.71
N VAL A 283 -2.53 -2.28 32.59
CA VAL A 283 -3.89 -2.77 32.83
C VAL A 283 -4.42 -3.57 31.65
N LEU A 284 -4.17 -3.15 30.40
CA LEU A 284 -4.62 -3.91 29.22
C LEU A 284 -3.98 -5.31 29.17
N ALA A 285 -2.73 -5.46 29.61
CA ALA A 285 -2.04 -6.75 29.69
C ALA A 285 -2.71 -7.74 30.64
N CYS A 286 -3.56 -7.27 31.57
CA CYS A 286 -4.32 -8.13 32.47
C CYS A 286 -5.38 -8.99 31.81
N TYR A 287 -5.73 -8.72 30.57
CA TYR A 287 -6.77 -9.45 29.89
C TYR A 287 -6.17 -10.49 28.95
N GLU A 288 -6.82 -11.64 28.84
CA GLU A 288 -6.58 -12.55 27.72
C GLU A 288 -7.12 -11.94 26.42
N SER A 289 -6.67 -12.46 25.28
CA SER A 289 -7.18 -12.05 23.96
C SER A 289 -8.72 -12.09 23.94
N GLY A 290 -9.35 -11.03 23.43
CA GLY A 290 -10.81 -10.89 23.44
C GLY A 290 -11.38 -10.12 24.64
N GLY A 291 -10.70 -10.10 25.79
CA GLY A 291 -11.01 -9.18 26.89
C GLY A 291 -12.10 -9.62 27.86
N ASP A 292 -12.44 -10.92 27.87
CA ASP A 292 -13.53 -11.48 28.70
C ASP A 292 -13.05 -12.27 29.92
N SER A 293 -11.74 -12.45 30.06
CA SER A 293 -11.06 -13.17 31.15
C SER A 293 -9.78 -12.43 31.56
N ILE A 294 -9.34 -12.68 32.80
CA ILE A 294 -8.06 -12.19 33.32
C ILE A 294 -6.96 -13.17 32.92
N ASP A 295 -5.86 -12.63 32.42
CA ASP A 295 -4.61 -13.35 32.21
C ASP A 295 -3.86 -13.43 33.55
N GLU A 296 -4.04 -14.57 34.24
CA GLU A 296 -3.50 -14.82 35.59
C GLU A 296 -1.96 -14.74 35.65
N ASN A 297 -1.28 -14.73 34.51
CA ASN A 297 0.16 -14.59 34.45
C ASN A 297 0.63 -13.16 34.69
N PHE A 298 -0.22 -12.18 34.38
CA PHE A 298 0.12 -10.77 34.53
C PHE A 298 -0.65 -10.10 35.64
N CYS A 299 -1.83 -10.63 36.00
CA CYS A 299 -2.74 -9.94 36.89
C CYS A 299 -3.54 -10.85 37.82
N GLU A 300 -3.93 -10.28 38.95
CA GLU A 300 -4.94 -10.78 39.86
C GLU A 300 -6.25 -9.98 39.71
N GLY A 301 -7.24 -10.27 40.57
CA GLY A 301 -8.48 -9.50 40.66
C GLY A 301 -9.60 -10.05 39.78
N THR A 302 -10.39 -9.16 39.20
CA THR A 302 -11.55 -9.53 38.36
C THR A 302 -11.53 -8.76 37.04
N VAL A 303 -12.27 -9.27 36.06
CA VAL A 303 -12.43 -8.63 34.74
C VAL A 303 -12.85 -7.15 34.85
N ASP A 304 -13.72 -6.79 35.80
CA ASP A 304 -14.16 -5.41 36.01
C ASP A 304 -13.20 -4.55 36.87
N SER A 305 -12.28 -5.17 37.60
CA SER A 305 -11.30 -4.51 38.47
C SER A 305 -9.98 -5.29 38.43
N PRO A 306 -9.29 -5.30 37.27
CA PRO A 306 -8.03 -6.02 37.12
C PRO A 306 -6.97 -5.40 38.03
N GLN A 307 -6.10 -6.22 38.59
CA GLN A 307 -4.99 -5.78 39.43
C GLN A 307 -3.68 -6.31 38.84
N PRO A 308 -2.89 -5.48 38.14
CA PRO A 308 -1.57 -5.88 37.68
C PRO A 308 -0.72 -6.42 38.81
N THR A 309 -0.17 -7.61 38.61
CA THR A 309 0.84 -8.19 39.50
C THR A 309 2.12 -7.38 39.35
N ASP A 310 2.81 -7.11 40.46
CA ASP A 310 3.95 -6.20 40.50
C ASP A 310 5.02 -6.57 39.44
N ASN A 311 5.13 -5.72 38.41
CA ASN A 311 6.09 -5.74 37.30
C ASN A 311 6.12 -6.97 36.37
N GLU A 312 5.25 -7.98 36.49
CA GLU A 312 5.29 -9.17 35.61
C GLU A 312 5.26 -8.83 34.12
N PHE A 313 4.39 -7.91 33.70
CA PHE A 313 4.34 -7.45 32.31
C PHE A 313 5.51 -6.52 31.94
N GLY A 314 5.99 -5.71 32.89
CA GLY A 314 7.03 -4.71 32.65
C GLY A 314 8.44 -5.28 32.61
N ASP A 315 8.69 -6.39 33.30
CA ASP A 315 9.98 -7.07 33.37
C ASP A 315 10.25 -7.94 32.14
N LEU A 316 9.23 -8.18 31.31
CA LEU A 316 9.40 -8.83 30.02
C LEU A 316 10.46 -8.09 29.18
N THR A 317 11.33 -8.87 28.55
CA THR A 317 12.47 -8.33 27.82
C THR A 317 12.79 -9.21 26.61
N PHE A 318 12.94 -8.59 25.45
CA PHE A 318 13.62 -9.20 24.32
C PHE A 318 15.14 -9.03 24.48
N SER A 319 15.90 -10.06 24.16
CA SER A 319 17.36 -10.10 24.31
C SER A 319 18.01 -10.98 23.25
N GLN A 320 18.92 -10.41 22.46
CA GLN A 320 19.73 -11.16 21.49
C GLN A 320 21.13 -10.55 21.42
N GLY A 321 22.12 -11.33 21.86
CA GLY A 321 23.49 -10.82 22.02
C GLY A 321 23.55 -9.65 23.02
N ASP A 322 24.13 -8.54 22.59
CA ASP A 322 24.23 -7.31 23.40
C ASP A 322 23.00 -6.40 23.26
N ALA A 323 22.06 -6.72 22.37
CA ALA A 323 20.84 -5.94 22.19
C ALA A 323 19.72 -6.44 23.10
N SER A 324 19.00 -5.50 23.69
CA SER A 324 17.83 -5.79 24.53
C SER A 324 16.76 -4.72 24.42
N CYS A 325 15.50 -5.12 24.53
CA CYS A 325 14.35 -4.23 24.63
C CYS A 325 13.46 -4.67 25.78
N ASN A 326 13.50 -3.93 26.89
CA ASN A 326 12.56 -4.10 27.99
C ASN A 326 11.19 -3.51 27.60
N ILE A 327 10.11 -4.25 27.88
CA ILE A 327 8.75 -3.88 27.46
C ILE A 327 8.27 -2.60 28.14
N ARG A 328 8.54 -2.41 29.44
CA ARG A 328 8.18 -1.18 30.13
C ARG A 328 8.91 0.02 29.55
N ASP A 329 10.23 -0.06 29.40
CA ASP A 329 11.04 1.04 28.86
C ASP A 329 10.61 1.39 27.44
N TRP A 330 10.27 0.39 26.62
CA TRP A 330 9.76 0.60 25.26
C TRP A 330 8.45 1.38 25.27
N ILE A 331 7.41 0.87 25.95
CA ILE A 331 6.08 1.49 25.97
C ILE A 331 6.12 2.87 26.63
N HIS A 332 6.81 2.99 27.76
CA HIS A 332 6.99 4.26 28.46
C HIS A 332 7.74 5.29 27.60
N GLY A 333 8.71 4.83 26.80
CA GLY A 333 9.54 5.64 25.93
C GLY A 333 8.90 6.05 24.60
N LEU A 334 7.70 5.54 24.26
CA LEU A 334 6.99 5.97 23.06
C LEU A 334 6.62 7.46 23.16
N ASP A 335 6.89 8.20 22.09
CA ASP A 335 6.58 9.62 21.99
C ASP A 335 5.99 9.94 20.61
N PRO A 336 4.71 10.34 20.50
CA PRO A 336 4.05 10.59 19.22
C PRO A 336 4.62 11.79 18.45
N GLU A 337 5.46 12.60 19.09
CA GLU A 337 6.15 13.74 18.46
C GLU A 337 7.57 13.36 18.01
N SER A 338 8.11 12.24 18.48
CA SER A 338 9.47 11.80 18.14
C SER A 338 9.56 11.34 16.69
N GLN A 339 10.66 11.72 16.04
CA GLN A 339 11.05 11.18 14.74
C GLN A 339 12.08 10.05 14.86
N ASP A 340 12.58 9.79 16.07
CA ASP A 340 13.56 8.76 16.33
C ASP A 340 12.89 7.37 16.33
N GLN A 341 13.68 6.33 16.09
CA GLN A 341 13.25 4.95 16.31
C GLN A 341 12.95 4.71 17.80
N ASP A 342 11.84 4.03 18.05
CA ASP A 342 11.52 3.49 19.38
C ASP A 342 12.42 2.30 19.75
N ALA A 343 12.35 1.88 21.01
CA ALA A 343 13.22 0.84 21.55
C ALA A 343 13.06 -0.52 20.83
N LEU A 344 11.83 -0.89 20.44
CA LEU A 344 11.59 -2.14 19.73
C LEU A 344 12.19 -2.10 18.33
N SER A 345 12.02 -0.99 17.60
CA SER A 345 12.66 -0.83 16.29
C SER A 345 14.18 -0.89 16.35
N LYS A 346 14.80 -0.27 17.37
CA LYS A 346 16.26 -0.34 17.59
C LYS A 346 16.73 -1.76 17.90
N TYR A 347 15.96 -2.50 18.70
CA TYR A 347 16.25 -3.90 18.98
C TYR A 347 16.10 -4.76 17.74
N ASP A 348 15.06 -4.55 16.93
CA ASP A 348 14.82 -5.34 15.74
C ASP A 348 15.84 -5.05 14.62
N GLU A 349 16.38 -3.82 14.55
CA GLU A 349 17.45 -3.43 13.60
C GLU A 349 18.69 -4.32 13.67
N VAL A 350 19.07 -4.79 14.86
CA VAL A 350 20.23 -5.70 15.01
C VAL A 350 19.91 -7.15 14.66
N ASN A 351 18.63 -7.50 14.55
CA ASN A 351 18.17 -8.85 14.25
C ASN A 351 17.93 -8.99 12.74
N ASP A 352 16.98 -8.21 12.22
CA ASP A 352 16.66 -8.22 10.79
C ASP A 352 16.08 -6.90 10.24
N GLY A 353 15.81 -5.92 11.10
CA GLY A 353 15.44 -4.55 10.73
C GLY A 353 14.08 -4.41 10.07
N SER A 354 13.17 -5.34 10.34
CA SER A 354 11.84 -5.33 9.78
C SER A 354 10.89 -4.36 10.51
N ILE A 355 10.79 -4.47 11.83
CA ILE A 355 9.84 -3.73 12.67
C ILE A 355 10.26 -2.27 12.79
N GLY A 356 9.46 -1.36 12.24
CA GLY A 356 9.78 0.06 12.18
C GLY A 356 11.04 0.38 11.37
N GLY A 357 11.50 -0.54 10.52
CA GLY A 357 12.69 -0.37 9.66
C GLY A 357 12.58 0.80 8.68
N LEU A 358 11.36 1.30 8.44
CA LEU A 358 11.10 2.48 7.60
C LEU A 358 10.98 3.78 8.40
N GLY A 359 11.25 3.74 9.70
CA GLY A 359 11.18 4.91 10.56
C GLY A 359 9.79 5.53 10.53
N THR A 360 9.71 6.83 10.21
CA THR A 360 8.45 7.59 10.23
C THR A 360 7.74 7.67 8.89
N LYS A 361 8.20 6.91 7.89
CA LYS A 361 7.60 6.95 6.56
C LYS A 361 6.16 6.42 6.55
N GLU A 362 5.36 7.00 5.67
CA GLU A 362 3.93 6.73 5.46
C GLU A 362 3.65 6.85 3.95
N GLU A 363 2.50 6.31 3.51
CA GLU A 363 1.99 6.49 2.15
C GLU A 363 0.55 6.99 2.19
N ASN A 364 0.10 7.64 1.12
CA ASN A 364 -1.30 8.02 1.00
C ASN A 364 -2.14 6.80 0.62
N MET A 365 -3.35 6.74 1.15
CA MET A 365 -4.35 5.78 0.71
C MET A 365 -4.71 5.97 -0.77
N PHE A 366 -5.13 4.88 -1.41
CA PHE A 366 -5.62 4.89 -2.79
C PHE A 366 -6.75 5.92 -2.96
N ASN A 367 -6.66 6.76 -4.00
CA ASN A 367 -7.60 7.86 -4.28
C ASN A 367 -7.86 8.80 -3.09
N SER A 368 -6.86 9.01 -2.24
CA SER A 368 -6.98 9.85 -1.06
C SER A 368 -5.67 10.58 -0.76
N GLN A 369 -5.77 11.68 -0.02
CA GLN A 369 -4.62 12.41 0.53
C GLN A 369 -4.34 12.04 1.99
N ARG A 370 -5.10 11.07 2.55
CA ARG A 370 -4.87 10.58 3.91
C ARG A 370 -3.62 9.72 3.92
N SER A 371 -2.58 10.24 4.59
CA SER A 371 -1.36 9.51 4.87
C SER A 371 -1.57 8.48 5.98
N VAL A 372 -1.06 7.27 5.78
CA VAL A 372 -1.22 6.12 6.67
C VAL A 372 0.11 5.37 6.85
N PRO A 373 0.31 4.72 8.02
CA PRO A 373 1.48 3.90 8.26
C PRO A 373 1.57 2.71 7.29
N LEU A 374 2.79 2.26 7.07
CA LEU A 374 3.15 1.11 6.25
C LEU A 374 3.19 -0.17 7.08
N PHE A 375 2.59 -1.22 6.54
CA PHE A 375 2.60 -2.55 7.12
C PHE A 375 3.07 -3.55 6.09
N GLU A 376 3.79 -4.56 6.56
CA GLU A 376 4.07 -5.78 5.84
C GLU A 376 3.13 -6.87 6.40
N PHE A 377 2.35 -7.45 5.50
CA PHE A 377 1.42 -8.54 5.74
C PHE A 377 2.13 -9.85 5.40
N ARG A 378 2.26 -10.72 6.40
CA ARG A 378 3.11 -11.91 6.33
C ARG A 378 2.31 -13.18 6.54
N ASP A 379 2.98 -14.30 6.33
CA ASP A 379 2.39 -15.64 6.43
C ASP A 379 1.08 -15.72 5.63
N LEU A 380 1.06 -15.12 4.44
CA LEU A 380 -0.08 -15.19 3.52
C LEU A 380 -0.17 -16.58 2.89
N GLU A 381 -1.24 -16.82 2.14
CA GLU A 381 -1.43 -18.10 1.45
C GLU A 381 -0.24 -18.41 0.53
N TYR A 382 0.11 -19.70 0.47
CA TYR A 382 1.11 -20.16 -0.48
C TYR A 382 0.57 -20.02 -1.90
N VAL A 383 1.39 -19.45 -2.77
CA VAL A 383 1.05 -19.16 -4.16
C VAL A 383 1.95 -20.01 -5.06
N LEU A 384 1.36 -20.68 -6.04
CA LEU A 384 2.14 -21.34 -7.09
C LEU A 384 2.61 -20.31 -8.11
N THR A 385 3.71 -20.58 -8.83
CA THR A 385 4.21 -19.71 -9.90
C THR A 385 3.09 -19.27 -10.86
N ASP A 386 2.25 -20.21 -11.32
CA ASP A 386 1.15 -19.92 -12.24
C ASP A 386 -0.03 -19.17 -11.62
N GLY A 387 -0.06 -19.00 -10.29
CA GLY A 387 -1.06 -18.25 -9.55
C GLY A 387 -0.60 -16.86 -9.09
N MET A 388 0.64 -16.45 -9.36
CA MET A 388 1.19 -15.17 -8.89
C MET A 388 0.41 -13.95 -9.40
N GLU A 389 0.02 -13.95 -10.68
CA GLU A 389 -0.78 -12.86 -11.28
C GLU A 389 -2.14 -12.72 -10.60
N ASP A 390 -2.88 -13.82 -10.47
CA ASP A 390 -4.20 -13.85 -9.84
C ASP A 390 -4.14 -13.44 -8.37
N PHE A 391 -3.11 -13.88 -7.65
CA PHE A 391 -2.87 -13.49 -6.26
C PHE A 391 -2.66 -11.98 -6.14
N MET A 392 -1.76 -11.39 -6.93
CA MET A 392 -1.52 -9.94 -6.90
C MET A 392 -2.74 -9.13 -7.35
N GLY A 393 -3.54 -9.66 -8.29
CA GLY A 393 -4.80 -9.06 -8.67
C GLY A 393 -5.83 -9.04 -7.54
N ARG A 394 -5.84 -10.05 -6.66
CA ARG A 394 -6.67 -10.05 -5.44
C ARG A 394 -6.13 -9.12 -4.37
N VAL A 395 -4.81 -9.07 -4.17
CA VAL A 395 -4.15 -8.13 -3.25
C VAL A 395 -4.49 -6.70 -3.60
N ASP A 396 -4.31 -6.31 -4.86
CA ASP A 396 -4.61 -4.95 -5.32
C ASP A 396 -6.07 -4.56 -5.06
N LYS A 397 -7.03 -5.43 -5.42
CA LYS A 397 -8.46 -5.22 -5.15
C LYS A 397 -8.77 -5.13 -3.65
N ALA A 398 -8.13 -5.95 -2.82
CA ALA A 398 -8.32 -5.93 -1.38
C ALA A 398 -7.84 -4.61 -0.76
N ILE A 399 -6.67 -4.12 -1.18
CA ILE A 399 -6.13 -2.82 -0.72
C ILE A 399 -7.07 -1.69 -1.14
N GLN A 400 -7.50 -1.65 -2.40
CA GLN A 400 -8.47 -0.66 -2.87
C GLN A 400 -9.78 -0.71 -2.07
N GLY A 401 -10.32 -1.91 -1.81
CA GLY A 401 -11.53 -2.11 -1.03
C GLY A 401 -11.40 -1.60 0.40
N LEU A 402 -10.32 -1.94 1.09
CA LEU A 402 -10.02 -1.45 2.44
C LEU A 402 -9.84 0.07 2.46
N HIS A 403 -9.11 0.63 1.49
CA HIS A 403 -8.92 2.08 1.39
C HIS A 403 -10.24 2.83 1.19
N ASN A 404 -11.11 2.33 0.31
CA ASN A 404 -12.43 2.94 0.09
C ASN A 404 -13.34 2.82 1.32
N ASN A 405 -13.38 1.64 1.96
CA ASN A 405 -14.25 1.40 3.11
C ASN A 405 -13.86 2.25 4.34
N PHE A 406 -12.56 2.53 4.51
CA PHE A 406 -12.04 3.27 5.66
C PHE A 406 -11.56 4.68 5.31
N ALA A 407 -11.90 5.20 4.12
CA ALA A 407 -11.52 6.54 3.66
C ALA A 407 -11.92 7.65 4.64
N ASN A 408 -13.12 7.52 5.23
CA ASN A 408 -13.72 8.52 6.13
C ASN A 408 -13.71 8.13 7.61
N ALA A 409 -12.98 7.08 7.99
CA ALA A 409 -12.84 6.72 9.40
C ALA A 409 -12.29 7.92 10.18
N PRO A 410 -12.70 8.13 11.46
CA PRO A 410 -12.35 9.32 12.24
C PRO A 410 -10.87 9.33 12.60
N GLY A 411 -10.03 9.65 11.61
CA GLY A 411 -8.64 9.96 11.77
C GLY A 411 -8.48 11.31 12.47
N LYS A 412 -7.27 11.56 12.96
CA LYS A 412 -6.86 12.86 13.49
C LYS A 412 -7.15 13.93 12.43
N LYS A 413 -8.30 14.61 12.55
CA LYS A 413 -8.48 15.91 11.88
C LYS A 413 -7.32 16.74 12.37
N VAL A 414 -6.35 17.03 11.50
CA VAL A 414 -5.25 17.92 11.82
C VAL A 414 -5.90 19.24 12.22
N ARG A 415 -6.10 19.43 13.54
CA ARG A 415 -6.52 20.70 14.09
C ARG A 415 -5.37 21.63 13.77
N ARG A 416 -5.56 22.53 12.80
CA ARG A 416 -4.74 23.75 12.70
C ARG A 416 -4.81 24.40 14.09
N GLY A 417 -3.73 24.25 14.84
CA GLY A 417 -3.67 24.59 16.26
C GLY A 417 -3.89 26.08 16.44
N VAL A 418 -4.97 26.44 17.13
CA VAL A 418 -5.20 27.76 17.69
C VAL A 418 -4.40 27.83 19.00
N CYS A 419 -3.20 28.42 18.97
CA CYS A 419 -2.49 28.94 20.16
C CYS A 419 -1.49 30.02 19.74
N GLY A 420 -1.76 31.27 20.13
CA GLY A 420 -0.81 32.40 20.11
C GLY A 420 -1.19 33.51 19.12
N ASN A 421 -1.50 34.71 19.62
CA ASN A 421 -1.78 35.94 18.85
C ASN A 421 -0.52 36.50 18.15
N ALA A 422 0.16 35.70 17.35
CA ALA A 422 0.95 36.20 16.23
C ALA A 422 0.08 36.03 14.99
N GLU A 423 -0.02 37.06 14.14
CA GLU A 423 -0.69 36.92 12.84
C GLU A 423 -0.13 35.66 12.15
N PRO A 424 -0.98 34.67 11.84
CA PRO A 424 -0.51 33.45 11.22
C PRO A 424 -0.04 33.80 9.82
N ASP A 425 1.18 33.37 9.48
CA ASP A 425 1.53 33.23 8.07
C ASP A 425 0.45 32.33 7.43
N PRO A 426 -0.10 32.75 6.27
CA PRO A 426 -1.17 32.02 5.62
C PRO A 426 -0.74 30.57 5.42
N ALA A 427 -1.60 29.64 5.84
CA ALA A 427 -1.38 28.23 5.61
C ALA A 427 -1.01 28.01 4.15
N PRO A 428 -0.01 27.16 3.83
CA PRO A 428 0.28 26.84 2.44
C PRO A 428 -1.01 26.33 1.80
N GLU A 429 -1.45 27.05 0.77
CA GLU A 429 -2.63 26.67 0.00
C GLU A 429 -2.42 25.25 -0.53
N PRO A 430 -3.47 24.40 -0.55
CA PRO A 430 -3.36 23.07 -1.15
C PRO A 430 -2.72 23.20 -2.53
N THR A 431 -1.62 22.48 -2.74
CA THR A 431 -0.79 22.60 -3.96
C THR A 431 -1.41 21.86 -5.16
N GLY A 432 -2.68 21.46 -5.08
CA GLY A 432 -3.37 20.69 -6.10
C GLY A 432 -4.88 20.94 -6.08
N PRO A 433 -5.57 20.51 -7.16
CA PRO A 433 -7.00 20.71 -7.33
C PRO A 433 -7.78 19.98 -6.23
N THR A 434 -8.85 20.60 -5.74
CA THR A 434 -9.76 20.01 -4.75
C THR A 434 -11.16 19.84 -5.28
N LYS A 435 -11.46 20.53 -6.39
CA LYS A 435 -12.73 20.48 -7.10
C LYS A 435 -12.49 19.99 -8.52
N GLN A 436 -13.57 19.65 -9.18
CA GLN A 436 -13.59 19.38 -10.62
C GLN A 436 -14.86 19.93 -11.24
N LEU A 437 -14.76 20.32 -12.51
CA LEU A 437 -15.92 20.46 -13.38
C LEU A 437 -16.18 19.09 -14.02
N ALA A 438 -17.37 18.52 -13.81
CA ALA A 438 -17.82 17.34 -14.51
C ALA A 438 -18.69 17.74 -15.71
N VAL A 439 -18.41 17.16 -16.87
CA VAL A 439 -19.17 17.31 -18.11
C VAL A 439 -19.93 16.02 -18.37
N VAL A 440 -21.26 16.12 -18.46
CA VAL A 440 -22.18 14.98 -18.47
C VAL A 440 -23.11 15.07 -19.68
N ALA A 441 -23.28 13.97 -20.39
CA ALA A 441 -24.36 13.81 -21.35
C ALA A 441 -25.61 13.26 -20.64
N SER A 442 -26.74 13.94 -20.78
CA SER A 442 -28.03 13.49 -20.24
C SER A 442 -29.02 13.25 -21.38
N PHE A 443 -29.63 12.08 -21.43
CA PHE A 443 -30.49 11.70 -22.54
C PHE A 443 -31.58 10.72 -22.12
N VAL A 444 -32.67 10.70 -22.87
CA VAL A 444 -33.68 9.66 -22.78
C VAL A 444 -33.36 8.60 -23.83
N VAL A 445 -33.34 7.33 -23.46
CA VAL A 445 -33.02 6.24 -24.40
C VAL A 445 -33.99 6.27 -25.59
N GLY A 446 -33.45 6.44 -26.80
CA GLY A 446 -34.21 6.53 -28.04
C GLY A 446 -34.73 7.93 -28.39
N ALA A 447 -34.45 8.96 -27.57
CA ALA A 447 -34.74 10.34 -27.94
C ALA A 447 -33.77 10.83 -29.04
N PRO A 448 -34.21 11.76 -29.90
CA PRO A 448 -33.38 12.32 -30.97
C PRO A 448 -32.43 13.43 -30.48
N THR A 449 -32.29 13.65 -29.17
CA THR A 449 -31.51 14.73 -28.56
C THR A 449 -30.88 14.31 -27.24
N LEU A 450 -29.73 14.91 -26.88
CA LEU A 450 -29.19 14.95 -25.51
C LEU A 450 -29.02 16.39 -25.02
N ASP A 451 -28.91 16.51 -23.71
CA ASP A 451 -28.45 17.70 -23.02
C ASP A 451 -27.00 17.53 -22.55
N TRP A 452 -26.16 18.50 -22.87
CA TRP A 452 -24.85 18.66 -22.24
C TRP A 452 -25.00 19.44 -20.93
N LEU A 453 -24.57 18.83 -19.84
CA LEU A 453 -24.70 19.35 -18.49
C LEU A 453 -23.31 19.53 -17.86
N PHE A 454 -23.17 20.58 -17.06
CA PHE A 454 -21.94 20.95 -16.38
C PHE A 454 -22.20 20.98 -14.88
N LEU A 455 -21.38 20.32 -14.07
CA LEU A 455 -21.54 20.27 -12.61
C LEU A 455 -20.21 20.52 -11.91
N GLU A 456 -20.25 21.26 -10.81
CA GLU A 456 -19.13 21.28 -9.88
C GLU A 456 -19.19 20.06 -8.95
N ALA A 457 -18.08 19.36 -8.77
CA ALA A 457 -17.96 18.25 -7.83
C ALA A 457 -16.66 18.33 -7.04
N ASP A 458 -16.61 17.63 -5.90
CA ASP A 458 -15.34 17.36 -5.25
C ASP A 458 -14.50 16.43 -6.13
N LEU A 459 -13.19 16.66 -6.20
CA LEU A 459 -12.30 15.86 -7.04
C LEU A 459 -12.42 14.36 -6.68
N GLY A 460 -12.65 13.52 -7.70
CA GLY A 460 -12.78 12.07 -7.53
C GLY A 460 -14.16 11.59 -7.09
N GLN A 461 -15.15 12.48 -6.91
CA GLN A 461 -16.53 12.09 -6.65
C GLN A 461 -17.38 12.10 -7.93
N GLY A 462 -18.04 10.97 -8.23
CA GLY A 462 -19.01 10.89 -9.31
C GLY A 462 -20.22 11.79 -9.06
N VAL A 463 -20.78 12.34 -10.13
CA VAL A 463 -21.89 13.32 -10.05
C VAL A 463 -23.27 12.68 -9.95
N GLY A 464 -23.42 11.41 -10.30
CA GLY A 464 -24.67 10.67 -10.16
C GLY A 464 -25.88 11.37 -10.79
N CYS A 465 -26.99 11.40 -10.05
CA CYS A 465 -28.25 12.03 -10.47
C CYS A 465 -28.47 13.44 -9.92
N ARG A 466 -27.39 14.18 -9.60
CA ARG A 466 -27.46 15.58 -9.13
C ARG A 466 -28.13 16.54 -10.11
N GLU A 467 -28.88 17.52 -9.62
CA GLU A 467 -29.65 18.46 -10.46
C GLU A 467 -29.15 19.92 -10.38
N ASP A 468 -28.07 20.17 -9.64
CA ASP A 468 -27.45 21.48 -9.45
C ASP A 468 -26.48 21.83 -10.58
N PHE A 469 -26.99 21.86 -11.81
CA PHE A 469 -26.21 22.17 -13.01
C PHE A 469 -25.78 23.63 -13.09
N LEU A 470 -24.60 23.85 -13.66
CA LEU A 470 -24.08 25.15 -14.05
C LEU A 470 -24.68 25.53 -15.41
N PRO A 471 -25.50 26.59 -15.51
CA PRO A 471 -25.99 27.08 -16.79
C PRO A 471 -24.83 27.62 -17.65
N PRO A 472 -24.95 27.60 -18.99
CA PRO A 472 -26.07 27.09 -19.77
C PRO A 472 -26.01 25.56 -20.01
N PHE A 473 -27.18 24.93 -20.14
CA PHE A 473 -27.29 23.59 -20.75
C PHE A 473 -27.52 23.73 -22.25
N ASP A 474 -27.07 22.74 -23.01
CA ASP A 474 -27.20 22.74 -24.47
C ASP A 474 -27.87 21.45 -24.94
N THR A 475 -29.02 21.59 -25.59
CA THR A 475 -29.76 20.47 -26.18
C THR A 475 -29.33 20.31 -27.62
N VAL A 476 -28.61 19.23 -27.93
CA VAL A 476 -28.11 18.94 -29.27
C VAL A 476 -28.77 17.69 -29.84
N PRO A 477 -28.89 17.56 -31.18
CA PRO A 477 -29.32 16.32 -31.80
C PRO A 477 -28.45 15.14 -31.37
N TRP A 478 -29.09 14.04 -30.95
CA TRP A 478 -28.44 12.77 -30.68
C TRP A 478 -28.35 12.02 -32.00
N ASP A 479 -27.15 11.92 -32.58
CA ASP A 479 -26.95 11.10 -33.77
C ASP A 479 -26.93 9.61 -33.38
N LEU A 480 -28.08 8.96 -33.53
CA LEU A 480 -28.24 7.52 -33.29
C LEU A 480 -27.68 6.66 -34.44
N SER A 481 -27.19 7.27 -35.53
CA SER A 481 -26.78 6.54 -36.73
C SER A 481 -25.42 5.83 -36.60
N GLY A 482 -24.66 6.10 -35.54
CA GLY A 482 -23.33 5.54 -35.32
C GLY A 482 -22.25 6.05 -36.28
N ASN A 483 -22.65 6.88 -37.25
CA ASN A 483 -21.76 7.77 -37.98
C ASN A 483 -21.93 9.12 -37.28
N GLY A 484 -20.83 9.74 -36.82
CA GLY A 484 -20.89 10.96 -35.99
C GLY A 484 -21.81 12.05 -36.58
N ALA A 485 -22.24 12.97 -35.71
CA ALA A 485 -23.11 14.11 -36.03
C ALA A 485 -22.79 14.72 -37.41
N GLU A 486 -23.76 15.34 -38.11
CA GLU A 486 -23.53 15.94 -39.44
C GLU A 486 -22.42 17.02 -39.47
N ASP A 487 -21.93 17.48 -38.30
CA ASP A 487 -20.75 18.34 -38.14
C ASP A 487 -19.46 17.62 -37.68
N GLY A 488 -19.53 16.32 -37.40
CA GLY A 488 -18.43 15.45 -37.00
C GLY A 488 -18.11 15.41 -35.50
N SER A 489 -18.74 16.25 -34.67
CA SER A 489 -18.35 16.38 -33.26
C SER A 489 -19.07 15.39 -32.34
N THR A 490 -18.31 14.66 -31.51
CA THR A 490 -18.83 13.70 -30.51
C THR A 490 -18.98 14.35 -29.12
N PHE A 491 -18.47 15.57 -28.97
CA PHE A 491 -18.26 16.28 -27.71
C PHE A 491 -18.96 17.65 -27.71
N PRO A 492 -19.14 18.32 -26.55
CA PRO A 492 -19.80 19.63 -26.47
C PRO A 492 -18.95 20.75 -27.11
N GLY A 493 -18.94 20.82 -28.44
CA GLY A 493 -18.18 21.79 -29.20
C GLY A 493 -18.58 23.25 -28.93
N GLY A 494 -17.63 24.16 -29.04
CA GLY A 494 -17.78 25.61 -28.89
C GLY A 494 -17.32 26.15 -27.53
N THR A 495 -17.81 27.35 -27.19
CA THR A 495 -17.51 28.03 -25.90
C THR A 495 -18.80 28.16 -25.09
N ARG A 496 -18.76 27.87 -23.80
CA ARG A 496 -19.89 27.98 -22.86
C ARG A 496 -19.49 28.84 -21.66
N ASP A 497 -20.21 29.92 -21.43
CA ASP A 497 -20.06 30.79 -20.27
C ASP A 497 -20.70 30.14 -19.04
N LEU A 498 -19.92 29.45 -18.21
CA LEU A 498 -20.46 28.74 -17.05
C LEU A 498 -20.73 29.72 -15.91
N ASP A 499 -21.78 29.47 -15.12
CA ASP A 499 -21.99 30.14 -13.84
C ASP A 499 -21.04 29.60 -12.75
N LEU A 500 -19.75 29.57 -13.06
CA LEU A 500 -18.66 29.08 -12.22
C LEU A 500 -17.60 30.17 -12.07
N THR A 501 -17.18 30.42 -10.84
CA THR A 501 -16.13 31.39 -10.53
C THR A 501 -15.02 30.70 -9.75
N ILE A 502 -13.81 30.69 -10.31
CA ILE A 502 -12.59 30.15 -9.68
C ILE A 502 -11.63 31.32 -9.52
N ASP A 503 -11.09 31.50 -8.31
CA ASP A 503 -10.17 32.60 -7.97
C ASP A 503 -10.73 34.00 -8.34
N GLY A 504 -12.05 34.17 -8.22
CA GLY A 504 -12.76 35.41 -8.56
C GLY A 504 -12.91 35.68 -10.07
N GLN A 505 -12.47 34.76 -10.93
CA GLN A 505 -12.62 34.85 -12.39
C GLN A 505 -13.78 33.99 -12.86
N LYS A 506 -14.61 34.54 -13.74
CA LYS A 506 -15.64 33.76 -14.43
C LYS A 506 -15.00 32.75 -15.37
N CYS A 507 -15.54 31.54 -15.38
CA CYS A 507 -15.00 30.44 -16.15
C CYS A 507 -15.83 30.13 -17.39
N GLN A 508 -15.15 29.72 -18.45
CA GLN A 508 -15.74 29.28 -19.71
C GLN A 508 -15.26 27.87 -20.04
N TYR A 509 -16.15 26.96 -20.36
CA TYR A 509 -15.74 25.69 -20.97
C TYR A 509 -15.54 25.91 -22.47
N LYS A 510 -14.41 25.44 -23.02
CA LYS A 510 -14.07 25.55 -24.45
C LYS A 510 -13.66 24.20 -24.98
N ASN A 511 -14.26 23.79 -26.09
CA ASN A 511 -13.98 22.54 -26.78
C ASN A 511 -14.11 22.77 -28.28
N ASP A 512 -13.23 22.16 -29.09
CA ASP A 512 -13.26 22.27 -30.55
C ASP A 512 -14.15 21.21 -31.22
N GLY A 513 -14.64 20.24 -30.45
CA GLY A 513 -15.46 19.11 -30.90
C GLY A 513 -14.71 17.77 -30.97
N ASP A 514 -13.37 17.81 -30.84
CA ASP A 514 -12.48 16.67 -31.12
C ASP A 514 -11.63 16.23 -29.91
N ASN A 515 -11.75 16.91 -28.76
CA ASN A 515 -11.02 16.57 -27.52
C ASN A 515 -11.87 16.79 -26.25
N PRO A 516 -11.36 16.49 -25.04
CA PRO A 516 -12.07 16.75 -23.78
C PRO A 516 -12.36 18.23 -23.46
N GLY A 517 -11.75 19.16 -24.20
CA GLY A 517 -11.84 20.59 -23.95
C GLY A 517 -11.00 21.06 -22.76
N ALA A 518 -11.24 22.31 -22.36
CA ALA A 518 -10.60 22.93 -21.21
C ALA A 518 -11.54 23.96 -20.56
N LEU A 519 -11.40 24.13 -19.25
CA LEU A 519 -12.04 25.19 -18.48
C LEU A 519 -11.11 26.42 -18.42
N TRP A 520 -11.60 27.56 -18.86
CA TRP A 520 -10.84 28.82 -18.96
C TRP A 520 -11.38 29.85 -17.99
N CYS A 521 -10.63 30.17 -16.94
CA CYS A 521 -10.99 31.20 -15.95
C CYS A 521 -10.05 32.40 -16.12
N GLY A 522 -10.49 33.39 -16.91
CA GLY A 522 -9.60 34.46 -17.39
C GLY A 522 -8.57 33.93 -18.39
N GLU A 523 -7.27 34.13 -18.11
CA GLU A 523 -6.16 33.61 -18.94
C GLU A 523 -5.72 32.19 -18.52
N ARG A 524 -6.19 31.69 -17.37
CA ARG A 524 -5.85 30.36 -16.85
C ARG A 524 -6.68 29.30 -17.57
N GLY A 525 -6.02 28.41 -18.32
CA GLY A 525 -6.62 27.20 -18.88
C GLY A 525 -6.39 26.00 -17.96
N ILE A 526 -7.45 25.25 -17.70
CA ILE A 526 -7.48 24.00 -16.93
C ILE A 526 -7.92 22.91 -17.88
N ASN A 527 -7.02 21.99 -18.23
CA ASN A 527 -7.33 20.92 -19.16
C ASN A 527 -8.36 19.96 -18.55
N CYS A 528 -9.28 19.50 -19.39
CA CYS A 528 -10.17 18.40 -19.05
C CYS A 528 -9.55 17.08 -19.52
N MET A 529 -9.98 15.99 -18.91
CA MET A 529 -9.64 14.62 -19.29
C MET A 529 -10.89 13.75 -19.26
N ASP A 530 -10.83 12.58 -19.86
CA ASP A 530 -11.90 11.59 -19.79
C ASP A 530 -12.26 11.29 -18.33
N ASP A 531 -13.56 11.17 -18.04
CA ASP A 531 -14.01 10.79 -16.71
C ASP A 531 -13.50 9.37 -16.41
N PRO A 532 -12.82 9.12 -15.27
CA PRO A 532 -12.33 7.80 -14.92
C PRO A 532 -13.40 6.70 -14.85
N ALA A 533 -14.68 7.09 -14.77
CA ALA A 533 -15.80 6.16 -14.86
C ALA A 533 -16.09 5.67 -16.29
N ASP A 534 -15.55 6.31 -17.34
CA ASP A 534 -15.54 5.80 -18.71
C ASP A 534 -14.34 4.86 -18.91
N LYS A 535 -14.58 3.55 -18.81
CA LYS A 535 -13.51 2.54 -18.85
C LYS A 535 -12.80 2.42 -20.21
N ASP A 536 -13.46 2.82 -21.29
CA ASP A 536 -12.83 2.94 -22.62
C ASP A 536 -13.61 3.97 -23.46
N PRO A 537 -13.13 5.22 -23.53
CA PRO A 537 -13.78 6.31 -24.27
C PRO A 537 -13.94 6.01 -25.77
N ASN A 538 -13.12 5.11 -26.33
CA ASN A 538 -13.13 4.77 -27.76
C ASN A 538 -13.98 3.54 -28.10
N ASP A 539 -14.46 2.78 -27.10
CA ASP A 539 -15.38 1.66 -27.31
C ASP A 539 -16.81 2.06 -26.91
N SER A 540 -17.71 2.08 -27.90
CA SER A 540 -19.13 2.37 -27.69
C SER A 540 -19.85 1.32 -26.84
N ASN A 541 -19.25 0.14 -26.63
CA ASN A 541 -19.78 -0.94 -25.79
C ASN A 541 -19.17 -0.97 -24.38
N SER A 542 -18.22 -0.09 -24.07
CA SER A 542 -17.59 -0.03 -22.75
C SER A 542 -18.60 0.42 -21.68
N ASP A 543 -18.37 -0.02 -20.44
CA ASP A 543 -19.15 0.40 -19.28
C ASP A 543 -18.81 1.85 -18.92
N LYS A 544 -19.65 2.77 -19.41
CA LYS A 544 -19.50 4.23 -19.35
C LYS A 544 -19.96 4.86 -18.02
N GLY A 545 -20.12 4.06 -16.96
CA GLY A 545 -20.54 4.59 -15.65
C GLY A 545 -21.93 5.25 -15.66
N ASN A 546 -22.86 4.76 -16.49
CA ASN A 546 -24.18 5.36 -16.69
C ASN A 546 -25.03 5.39 -15.40
N TYR A 547 -25.59 6.55 -15.07
CA TYR A 547 -26.54 6.73 -13.97
C TYR A 547 -27.98 6.74 -14.50
N GLN A 548 -28.84 5.91 -13.91
CA GLN A 548 -30.28 5.92 -14.19
C GLN A 548 -30.98 6.94 -13.29
N CYS A 549 -31.39 8.07 -13.88
CA CYS A 549 -31.94 9.24 -13.18
C CYS A 549 -33.42 9.45 -13.53
N GLY A 550 -34.23 8.43 -13.28
CA GLY A 550 -35.64 8.41 -13.66
C GLY A 550 -35.81 8.09 -15.14
N GLU A 551 -36.38 9.03 -15.90
CA GLU A 551 -36.59 8.87 -17.35
C GLU A 551 -35.32 9.15 -18.17
N TYR A 552 -34.30 9.74 -17.54
CA TYR A 552 -33.03 10.09 -18.16
C TYR A 552 -31.92 9.12 -17.74
N THR A 553 -31.05 8.79 -18.68
CA THR A 553 -29.73 8.23 -18.43
C THR A 553 -28.70 9.36 -18.48
N ARG A 554 -27.78 9.36 -17.51
CA ARG A 554 -26.66 10.30 -17.48
C ARG A 554 -25.35 9.56 -17.61
N GLN A 555 -24.52 10.04 -18.51
CA GLN A 555 -23.21 9.50 -18.78
C GLN A 555 -22.17 10.57 -18.43
N PRO A 556 -21.32 10.35 -17.41
CA PRO A 556 -20.15 11.20 -17.20
C PRO A 556 -19.20 11.05 -18.40
N VAL A 557 -18.67 12.17 -18.91
CA VAL A 557 -17.81 12.17 -20.10
C VAL A 557 -16.43 12.73 -19.79
N PHE A 558 -16.36 13.92 -19.18
CA PHE A 558 -15.08 14.57 -18.87
C PHE A 558 -15.04 15.16 -17.48
N VAL A 559 -13.83 15.30 -16.94
CA VAL A 559 -13.53 16.02 -15.71
C VAL A 559 -12.41 17.06 -15.92
N CYS A 560 -12.56 18.25 -15.35
CA CYS A 560 -11.55 19.30 -15.37
C CYS A 560 -11.19 19.68 -13.91
N PRO A 561 -10.11 19.11 -13.33
CA PRO A 561 -9.72 19.38 -11.93
C PRO A 561 -9.18 20.80 -11.73
N TYR A 562 -9.64 21.51 -10.69
CA TYR A 562 -9.21 22.87 -10.40
C TYR A 562 -8.98 23.21 -8.92
#